data_AF-W4LIZ6-F1
#
_entry.id   AF-W4LIZ6-F1
#
_cell.length_a   1.000
_cell.length_b   1.000
_cell.length_c   1.000
_cell.angle_alpha   90.00
_cell.angle_beta   90.00
_cell.angle_gamma   90.00
#
_symmetry.space_group_name_H-M   'P 1'
#
loop_
_entity.id
_entity.type
_entity.pdbx_description
1 polymer ?
#
loop_
_entity_poly.entity_id
_entity_poly.type
_entity_poly.pdbx_seq_one_letter_code
_entity_poly.pdbx_strand_id
1 'polypeptide(L)'
;MYDHAKQKTRFAGPHFLFYEPLTADYLANVDKASELPLIDHIPREQIGAYVPMLFPNLGLAESEASWSTFHVIPMAPDKTLVDIRTKVMPASDRQYRKQSWSSYYHFKWKNGGKYSTQDPSDPMASGDFMLEDIYVCEQQQKAMRSPMYGIGAMAAHLEQSVLGFQQHVLNWVPVDPALIARRAPS
;
A
#
# COMPACT_ATOMS: atom_id res chain seq x y z
N MET A 1 -2.02 -14.41 2.71
CA MET A 1 -3.26 -14.00 3.41
C MET A 1 -4.32 -13.63 2.40
N TYR A 2 -3.96 -12.78 1.44
CA TYR A 2 -4.79 -12.36 0.32
C TYR A 2 -4.45 -13.14 -0.97
N ASP A 3 -5.41 -13.21 -1.89
CA ASP A 3 -5.31 -13.90 -3.17
C ASP A 3 -4.96 -12.92 -4.29
N HIS A 4 -3.65 -12.67 -4.46
CA HIS A 4 -3.13 -11.66 -5.39
C HIS A 4 -3.55 -11.93 -6.84
N ALA A 5 -3.79 -13.19 -7.20
CA ALA A 5 -4.24 -13.57 -8.53
C ALA A 5 -5.68 -13.08 -8.84
N LYS A 6 -6.47 -12.76 -7.80
CA LYS A 6 -7.83 -12.24 -7.91
C LYS A 6 -7.93 -10.76 -7.56
N GLN A 7 -6.81 -10.06 -7.48
CA GLN A 7 -6.76 -8.62 -7.32
C GLN A 7 -7.58 -7.94 -8.43
N LYS A 8 -8.36 -6.94 -8.06
CA LYS A 8 -9.14 -6.10 -8.96
C LYS A 8 -8.76 -4.66 -8.76
N THR A 9 -8.39 -4.00 -9.84
CA THR A 9 -8.06 -2.58 -9.85
C THR A 9 -8.84 -1.87 -10.94
N ARG A 10 -9.22 -0.61 -10.68
CA ARG A 10 -9.81 0.27 -11.69
C ARG A 10 -9.75 1.72 -11.25
N PHE A 11 -9.89 2.63 -12.19
CA PHE A 11 -10.19 4.03 -11.90
C PHE A 11 -11.71 4.25 -11.80
N ALA A 12 -12.11 5.14 -10.89
CA ALA A 12 -13.44 5.71 -10.80
C ALA A 12 -13.30 7.23 -10.74
N GLY A 13 -13.44 7.89 -11.90
CA GLY A 13 -12.99 9.27 -12.05
C GLY A 13 -11.47 9.36 -11.81
N PRO A 14 -10.98 10.31 -11.00
CA PRO A 14 -9.55 10.43 -10.69
C PRO A 14 -9.09 9.46 -9.60
N HIS A 15 -10.00 8.73 -8.97
CA HIS A 15 -9.70 7.86 -7.83
C HIS A 15 -9.33 6.46 -8.31
N PHE A 16 -8.28 5.89 -7.72
CA PHE A 16 -7.89 4.51 -7.98
C PHE A 16 -8.54 3.60 -6.93
N LEU A 17 -9.16 2.52 -7.38
CA LEU A 17 -9.79 1.52 -6.54
C LEU A 17 -8.98 0.23 -6.61
N PHE A 18 -8.74 -0.37 -5.45
CA PHE A 18 -8.06 -1.65 -5.30
C PHE A 18 -8.90 -2.53 -4.39
N TYR A 19 -9.09 -3.77 -4.79
CA TYR A 19 -9.69 -4.83 -3.97
C TYR A 19 -8.92 -6.14 -4.15
N GLU A 20 -8.66 -6.83 -3.05
CA GLU A 20 -8.11 -8.17 -3.07
C GLU A 20 -8.86 -9.07 -2.07
N PRO A 21 -9.41 -10.22 -2.52
CA PRO A 21 -10.08 -11.14 -1.61
C PRO A 21 -9.07 -11.90 -0.74
N LEU A 22 -9.55 -12.41 0.41
CA LEU A 22 -8.80 -13.37 1.20
C LEU A 22 -8.61 -14.70 0.45
N THR A 23 -7.52 -15.42 0.73
CA THR A 23 -7.42 -16.82 0.28
C THR A 23 -8.48 -17.68 0.97
N ALA A 24 -8.91 -18.77 0.32
CA ALA A 24 -9.93 -19.66 0.89
C ALA A 24 -9.52 -20.25 2.26
N ASP A 25 -8.24 -20.63 2.41
CA ASP A 25 -7.70 -21.13 3.68
C ASP A 25 -7.74 -20.06 4.78
N TYR A 26 -7.37 -18.82 4.45
CA TYR A 26 -7.39 -17.74 5.42
C TYR A 26 -8.81 -17.35 5.81
N LEU A 27 -9.72 -17.22 4.85
CA LEU A 27 -11.14 -16.93 5.11
C LEU A 27 -11.79 -17.98 6.03
N ALA A 28 -11.49 -19.27 5.81
CA ALA A 28 -12.01 -20.35 6.66
C ALA A 28 -11.51 -20.28 8.11
N ASN A 29 -10.39 -19.60 8.35
CA ASN A 29 -9.73 -19.51 9.65
C ASN A 29 -9.67 -18.07 10.21
N VAL A 30 -10.32 -17.10 9.56
CA VAL A 30 -10.11 -15.67 9.79
C VAL A 30 -10.35 -15.26 11.25
N ASP A 31 -11.33 -15.87 11.93
CA ASP A 31 -11.61 -15.61 13.35
C ASP A 31 -10.43 -15.94 14.27
N LYS A 32 -9.63 -16.94 13.90
CA LYS A 32 -8.45 -17.37 14.67
C LYS A 32 -7.17 -16.73 14.17
N ALA A 33 -7.11 -16.47 12.87
CA ALA A 33 -5.91 -16.08 12.17
C ALA A 33 -5.70 -14.56 12.16
N SER A 34 -6.76 -13.74 12.13
CA SER A 34 -6.60 -12.28 12.13
C SER A 34 -5.87 -11.79 13.39
N GLU A 35 -4.96 -10.84 13.22
CA GLU A 35 -4.08 -10.34 14.28
C GLU A 35 -4.85 -9.52 15.33
N LEU A 36 -5.95 -8.90 14.89
CA LEU A 36 -6.81 -8.04 15.69
C LEU A 36 -8.25 -8.57 15.67
N PRO A 37 -9.08 -8.21 16.67
CA PRO A 37 -10.49 -8.59 16.66
C PRO A 37 -11.16 -8.10 15.37
N LEU A 38 -11.94 -8.99 14.74
CA LEU A 38 -12.67 -8.66 13.53
C LEU A 38 -13.69 -7.56 13.79
N ILE A 39 -13.94 -6.74 12.77
CA ILE A 39 -15.05 -5.79 12.76
C ILE A 39 -16.34 -6.59 12.54
N ASP A 40 -17.22 -6.61 13.54
CA ASP A 40 -18.41 -7.46 13.60
C ASP A 40 -19.52 -7.10 12.60
N HIS A 41 -19.45 -5.92 12.00
CA HIS A 41 -20.41 -5.41 11.02
C HIS A 41 -20.00 -5.59 9.56
N ILE A 42 -18.85 -6.22 9.27
CA ILE A 42 -18.44 -6.53 7.90
C ILE A 42 -18.98 -7.91 7.51
N PRO A 43 -19.85 -8.03 6.49
CA PRO A 43 -20.32 -9.32 6.01
C PRO A 43 -19.15 -10.18 5.52
N ARG A 44 -19.15 -11.49 5.84
CA ARG A 44 -18.00 -12.37 5.56
C ARG A 44 -17.63 -12.44 4.08
N GLU A 45 -18.63 -12.38 3.21
CA GLU A 45 -18.47 -12.37 1.76
C GLU A 45 -17.88 -11.06 1.21
N GLN A 46 -17.85 -10.01 2.03
CA GLN A 46 -17.28 -8.70 1.68
C GLN A 46 -15.89 -8.48 2.28
N ILE A 47 -15.39 -9.42 3.08
CA ILE A 47 -14.05 -9.31 3.66
C ILE A 47 -12.99 -9.40 2.56
N GLY A 48 -12.01 -8.50 2.64
CA GLY A 48 -10.83 -8.45 1.79
C GLY A 48 -9.98 -7.22 2.11
N ALA A 49 -8.89 -7.04 1.37
CA ALA A 49 -8.12 -5.81 1.40
C ALA A 49 -8.72 -4.82 0.42
N TYR A 50 -9.17 -3.68 0.91
CA TYR A 50 -9.58 -2.54 0.09
C TYR A 50 -8.56 -1.43 0.26
N VAL A 51 -7.93 -1.02 -0.84
CA VAL A 51 -6.86 0.00 -0.79
C VAL A 51 -7.09 1.13 -1.81
N PRO A 52 -8.24 1.83 -1.74
CA PRO A 52 -8.50 2.91 -2.68
C PRO A 52 -7.60 4.12 -2.41
N MET A 53 -7.11 4.74 -3.49
CA MET A 53 -6.41 6.02 -3.47
C MET A 53 -7.35 7.10 -4.00
N LEU A 54 -7.85 7.93 -3.09
CA LEU A 54 -8.65 9.09 -3.40
C LEU A 54 -7.71 10.24 -3.79
N PHE A 55 -7.60 10.48 -5.09
CA PHE A 55 -6.91 11.64 -5.64
C PHE A 55 -7.39 12.95 -4.98
N PRO A 56 -6.47 13.86 -4.59
CA PRO A 56 -5.05 13.83 -4.94
C PRO A 56 -4.15 13.07 -3.98
N ASN A 57 -4.54 12.84 -2.73
CA ASN A 57 -3.57 12.48 -1.70
C ASN A 57 -4.10 11.71 -0.48
N LEU A 58 -5.28 11.13 -0.54
CA LEU A 58 -5.85 10.36 0.56
C LEU A 58 -5.99 8.89 0.16
N GLY A 59 -5.20 8.01 0.78
CA GLY A 59 -5.39 6.57 0.71
C GLY A 59 -6.29 6.06 1.83
N LEU A 60 -7.02 4.99 1.57
CA LEU A 60 -7.61 4.14 2.61
C LEU A 60 -6.95 2.76 2.53
N ALA A 61 -6.82 2.07 3.65
CA ALA A 61 -6.59 0.64 3.69
C ALA A 61 -7.54 0.02 4.68
N GLU A 62 -8.36 -0.89 4.20
CA GLU A 62 -9.42 -1.53 4.95
C GLU A 62 -9.21 -3.04 4.87
N SER A 63 -9.34 -3.69 6.02
CA SER A 63 -9.20 -5.14 6.20
C SER A 63 -10.36 -5.66 7.02
N GLU A 64 -10.35 -6.96 7.32
CA GLU A 64 -11.33 -7.60 8.20
C GLU A 64 -11.33 -7.06 9.65
N ALA A 65 -10.22 -6.45 10.08
CA ALA A 65 -10.00 -6.11 11.49
C ALA A 65 -9.56 -4.65 11.71
N SER A 66 -9.32 -3.89 10.64
CA SER A 66 -8.88 -2.51 10.73
C SER A 66 -9.35 -1.66 9.56
N TRP A 67 -9.41 -0.37 9.82
CA TRP A 67 -9.63 0.67 8.82
C TRP A 67 -8.63 1.79 9.04
N SER A 68 -7.89 2.14 8.00
CA SER A 68 -6.81 3.12 8.07
C SER A 68 -6.93 4.19 6.99
N THR A 69 -6.56 5.42 7.33
CA THR A 69 -6.32 6.50 6.37
C THR A 69 -4.83 6.74 6.20
N PHE A 70 -4.38 7.00 4.98
CA PHE A 70 -3.01 7.36 4.62
C PHE A 70 -3.06 8.72 3.94
N HIS A 71 -2.77 9.79 4.67
CA HIS A 71 -2.78 11.14 4.12
C HIS A 71 -1.38 11.55 3.68
N VAL A 72 -1.20 11.73 2.38
CA VAL A 72 0.07 12.11 1.76
C VAL A 72 0.16 13.63 1.67
N ILE A 73 0.92 14.25 2.56
CA ILE A 73 0.98 15.71 2.72
C ILE A 73 2.30 16.21 2.14
N PRO A 74 2.30 16.97 1.03
CA PRO A 74 3.52 17.55 0.48
C PRO A 74 4.06 18.63 1.43
N MET A 75 5.35 18.56 1.76
CA MET A 75 6.03 19.51 2.64
C MET A 75 7.05 20.37 1.88
N ALA A 76 7.69 19.78 0.86
CA ALA A 76 8.62 20.41 -0.06
C ALA A 76 8.65 19.59 -1.37
N PRO A 77 9.32 20.06 -2.45
CA PRO A 77 9.41 19.30 -3.70
C PRO A 77 10.02 17.91 -3.57
N ASP A 78 10.80 17.66 -2.53
CA ASP A 78 11.49 16.40 -2.24
C ASP A 78 11.15 15.83 -0.85
N LYS A 79 10.08 16.35 -0.22
CA LYS A 79 9.70 15.96 1.14
C LYS A 79 8.20 15.82 1.30
N THR A 80 7.81 14.71 1.88
CA THR A 80 6.40 14.35 2.12
C THR A 80 6.24 13.85 3.55
N LEU A 81 5.17 14.26 4.20
CA LEU A 81 4.68 13.65 5.44
C LEU A 81 3.58 12.66 5.08
N VAL A 82 3.64 11.45 5.61
CA VAL A 82 2.55 10.47 5.50
C VAL A 82 1.92 10.33 6.89
N ASP A 83 0.70 10.84 7.08
CA ASP A 83 -0.07 10.68 8.32
C ASP A 83 -0.96 9.43 8.19
N ILE A 84 -0.69 8.43 9.03
CA ILE A 84 -1.45 7.18 9.06
C ILE A 84 -2.25 7.12 10.34
N ARG A 85 -3.56 6.95 10.20
CA ARG A 85 -4.47 6.75 11.33
C ARG A 85 -5.22 5.47 11.16
N THR A 86 -5.07 4.57 12.12
CA THR A 86 -5.71 3.26 12.12
C THR A 86 -6.79 3.22 13.19
N LYS A 87 -7.97 2.75 12.80
CA LYS A 87 -9.09 2.42 13.68
C LYS A 87 -9.30 0.92 13.66
N VAL A 88 -9.70 0.40 14.82
CA VAL A 88 -9.87 -1.02 15.10
C VAL A 88 -11.13 -1.20 15.93
N MET A 89 -11.61 -2.45 16.05
CA MET A 89 -12.82 -2.76 16.81
C MET A 89 -12.70 -2.27 18.27
N PRO A 90 -13.67 -1.50 18.82
CA PRO A 90 -13.66 -1.17 20.24
C PRO A 90 -13.90 -2.44 21.08
N ALA A 91 -12.83 -2.99 21.62
CA ALA A 91 -12.83 -4.23 22.40
C ALA A 91 -12.00 -4.07 23.67
N SER A 92 -12.22 -4.96 24.64
CA SER A 92 -11.44 -4.98 25.88
C SER A 92 -10.02 -5.48 25.65
N ASP A 93 -9.07 -5.07 26.50
CA ASP A 93 -7.69 -5.57 26.49
C ASP A 93 -7.60 -7.10 26.52
N ARG A 94 -8.52 -7.75 27.23
CA ARG A 94 -8.60 -9.21 27.29
C ARG A 94 -8.93 -9.82 25.94
N GLN A 95 -9.84 -9.21 25.17
CA GLN A 95 -10.17 -9.67 23.82
C GLN A 95 -8.98 -9.47 22.88
N TYR A 96 -8.32 -8.32 22.93
CA TYR A 96 -7.11 -8.06 22.16
C TYR A 96 -6.00 -9.07 22.46
N ARG A 97 -5.72 -9.33 23.73
CA ARG A 97 -4.75 -10.37 24.14
C ARG A 97 -5.16 -11.73 23.62
N LYS A 98 -6.40 -12.16 23.85
CA LYS A 98 -6.90 -13.44 23.36
C LYS A 98 -6.70 -13.59 21.85
N GLN A 99 -7.01 -12.54 21.08
CA GLN A 99 -6.87 -12.56 19.63
C GLN A 99 -5.40 -12.66 19.21
N SER A 100 -4.52 -11.83 19.79
CA SER A 100 -3.09 -11.85 19.51
C SER A 100 -2.47 -13.24 19.77
N TRP A 101 -2.83 -13.87 20.90
CA TRP A 101 -2.42 -15.23 21.21
C TRP A 101 -2.96 -16.26 20.22
N SER A 102 -4.23 -16.14 19.81
CA SER A 102 -4.85 -17.02 18.80
C SER A 102 -4.11 -16.94 17.46
N SER A 103 -3.87 -15.72 16.97
CA SER A 103 -3.18 -15.47 15.71
C SER A 103 -1.74 -15.99 15.74
N TYR A 104 -1.01 -15.72 16.84
CA TYR A 104 0.35 -16.24 17.02
C TYR A 104 0.40 -17.76 16.89
N TYR A 105 -0.50 -18.49 17.58
CA TYR A 105 -0.53 -19.94 17.49
C TYR A 105 -0.98 -20.46 16.11
N HIS A 106 -1.77 -19.70 15.37
CA HIS A 106 -2.13 -20.02 13.98
C HIS A 106 -0.90 -19.94 13.06
N PHE A 107 -0.03 -18.94 13.26
CA PHE A 107 1.10 -18.64 12.37
C PHE A 107 2.48 -19.10 12.86
N LYS A 108 2.63 -19.59 14.10
CA LYS A 108 3.94 -19.95 14.68
C LYS A 108 4.79 -20.93 13.87
N TRP A 109 4.17 -21.70 12.98
CA TRP A 109 4.85 -22.66 12.09
C TRP A 109 4.76 -22.30 10.60
N LYS A 110 4.23 -21.12 10.27
CA LYS A 110 3.97 -20.64 8.89
C LYS A 110 4.85 -19.44 8.47
N ASN A 111 5.77 -18.97 9.32
CA ASN A 111 6.57 -17.77 9.05
C ASN A 111 7.97 -18.08 8.49
N GLY A 112 8.30 -17.40 7.39
CA GLY A 112 9.66 -17.23 6.84
C GLY A 112 9.75 -15.84 6.21
N GLY A 113 10.92 -15.19 6.27
CA GLY A 113 11.13 -13.87 5.64
C GLY A 113 11.06 -13.93 4.11
N LYS A 114 10.82 -12.79 3.45
CA LYS A 114 10.81 -12.68 1.97
C LYS A 114 12.13 -13.19 1.37
N TYR A 115 13.25 -12.95 2.05
CA TYR A 115 14.57 -13.52 1.81
C TYR A 115 15.43 -13.40 3.08
N SER A 116 16.55 -14.13 3.15
CA SER A 116 17.50 -14.03 4.26
C SER A 116 18.59 -13.00 3.94
N THR A 117 18.83 -12.02 4.82
CA THR A 117 19.97 -11.10 4.76
C THR A 117 20.92 -11.32 5.93
N GLN A 118 22.18 -10.89 5.79
CA GLN A 118 23.15 -10.81 6.88
C GLN A 118 23.20 -9.42 7.53
N ASP A 119 22.59 -8.41 6.92
CA ASP A 119 22.55 -7.03 7.44
C ASP A 119 21.23 -6.79 8.20
N PRO A 120 21.27 -6.67 9.54
CA PRO A 120 20.06 -6.41 10.35
C PRO A 120 19.46 -5.02 10.11
N SER A 121 20.19 -4.11 9.44
CA SER A 121 19.76 -2.74 9.17
C SER A 121 19.18 -2.53 7.76
N ASP A 122 19.12 -3.59 6.95
CA ASP A 122 18.51 -3.52 5.62
C ASP A 122 16.99 -3.29 5.73
N PRO A 123 16.47 -2.11 5.31
CA PRO A 123 15.04 -1.81 5.39
C PRO A 123 14.21 -2.79 4.56
N MET A 124 14.77 -3.33 3.47
CA MET A 124 14.11 -4.28 2.59
C MET A 124 13.99 -5.70 3.21
N ALA A 125 14.77 -5.98 4.25
CA ALA A 125 14.74 -7.24 4.98
C ALA A 125 14.11 -7.12 6.38
N SER A 126 13.72 -5.91 6.78
CA SER A 126 13.15 -5.63 8.11
C SER A 126 11.78 -6.26 8.34
N GLY A 127 11.04 -6.55 7.26
CA GLY A 127 9.63 -6.94 7.33
C GLY A 127 8.68 -5.76 7.63
N ASP A 128 9.22 -4.56 7.80
CA ASP A 128 8.45 -3.32 7.94
C ASP A 128 8.18 -2.73 6.54
N PHE A 129 6.94 -2.92 6.07
CA PHE A 129 6.50 -2.42 4.76
C PHE A 129 6.64 -0.90 4.62
N MET A 130 6.48 -0.13 5.70
CA MET A 130 6.61 1.33 5.62
C MET A 130 8.06 1.75 5.42
N LEU A 131 9.01 1.09 6.11
CA LEU A 131 10.44 1.34 5.91
C LEU A 131 10.89 0.93 4.49
N GLU A 132 10.36 -0.17 3.97
CA GLU A 132 10.58 -0.62 2.58
C GLU A 132 10.16 0.48 1.59
N ASP A 133 8.92 0.96 1.69
CA ASP A 133 8.37 1.99 0.79
C ASP A 133 9.10 3.33 0.90
N ILE A 134 9.41 3.79 2.12
CA ILE A 134 10.18 5.03 2.35
C ILE A 134 11.54 4.92 1.67
N TYR A 135 12.26 3.81 1.88
CA TYR A 135 13.56 3.60 1.29
C TYR A 135 13.50 3.67 -0.23
N VAL A 136 12.56 2.97 -0.86
CA VAL A 136 12.40 2.96 -2.33
C VAL A 136 12.08 4.36 -2.85
N CYS A 137 11.17 5.10 -2.22
CA CYS A 137 10.83 6.47 -2.59
C CYS A 137 12.04 7.40 -2.52
N GLU A 138 12.83 7.30 -1.45
CA GLU A 138 14.04 8.12 -1.29
C GLU A 138 15.10 7.79 -2.34
N GLN A 139 15.27 6.50 -2.70
CA GLN A 139 16.20 6.14 -3.77
C GLN A 139 15.73 6.67 -5.13
N GLN A 140 14.44 6.62 -5.43
CA GLN A 140 13.88 7.23 -6.64
C GLN A 140 14.11 8.75 -6.65
N GLN A 141 13.87 9.43 -5.54
CA GLN A 141 14.11 10.87 -5.41
C GLN A 141 15.59 11.25 -5.61
N LYS A 142 16.52 10.43 -5.10
CA LYS A 142 17.96 10.59 -5.33
C LYS A 142 18.30 10.41 -6.80
N ALA A 143 17.76 9.37 -7.45
CA ALA A 143 18.00 9.09 -8.86
C ALA A 143 17.49 10.24 -9.76
N MET A 144 16.32 10.80 -9.47
CA MET A 144 15.72 11.92 -10.22
C MET A 144 16.56 13.21 -10.21
N ARG A 145 17.52 13.35 -9.29
CA ARG A 145 18.45 14.50 -9.26
C ARG A 145 19.61 14.34 -10.24
N SER A 146 19.82 13.14 -10.79
CA SER A 146 20.87 12.90 -11.78
C SER A 146 20.51 13.53 -13.13
N PRO A 147 21.43 14.25 -13.80
CA PRO A 147 21.23 14.71 -15.18
C PRO A 147 21.04 13.57 -16.18
N MET A 148 21.46 12.35 -15.82
CA MET A 148 21.31 11.14 -16.64
C MET A 148 19.97 10.42 -16.41
N TYR A 149 19.13 10.93 -15.51
CA TYR A 149 17.84 10.31 -15.22
C TYR A 149 16.91 10.39 -16.45
N GLY A 150 16.26 9.28 -16.74
CA GLY A 150 15.20 9.17 -17.74
C GLY A 150 14.18 8.12 -17.33
N ILE A 151 12.94 8.27 -17.78
CA ILE A 151 11.88 7.29 -17.56
C ILE A 151 12.06 6.18 -18.60
N GLY A 152 12.20 4.94 -18.13
CA GLY A 152 12.35 3.75 -18.97
C GLY A 152 11.02 3.13 -19.39
N ALA A 153 11.08 1.89 -19.87
CA ALA A 153 9.88 1.11 -20.18
C ALA A 153 9.05 0.87 -18.90
N MET A 154 7.73 0.94 -19.04
CA MET A 154 6.79 0.71 -17.96
C MET A 154 5.98 -0.58 -18.16
N ALA A 155 5.64 -1.25 -17.06
CA ALA A 155 4.84 -2.46 -17.08
C ALA A 155 3.38 -2.14 -17.43
N ALA A 156 2.90 -2.71 -18.54
CA ALA A 156 1.58 -2.41 -19.10
C ALA A 156 0.40 -2.59 -18.12
N HIS A 157 0.50 -3.56 -17.20
CA HIS A 157 -0.58 -3.89 -16.27
C HIS A 157 -0.27 -3.59 -14.81
N LEU A 158 1.01 -3.68 -14.40
CA LEU A 158 1.39 -3.51 -12.99
C LEU A 158 1.61 -2.04 -12.60
N GLU A 159 1.85 -1.16 -13.57
CA GLU A 159 2.10 0.27 -13.32
C GLU A 159 0.98 1.18 -13.86
N GLN A 160 -0.18 0.60 -14.21
CA GLN A 160 -1.31 1.36 -14.72
C GLN A 160 -1.82 2.41 -13.72
N SER A 161 -1.77 2.11 -12.42
CA SER A 161 -2.12 3.05 -11.35
C SER A 161 -1.23 4.29 -11.35
N VAL A 162 0.08 4.10 -11.54
CA VAL A 162 1.08 5.18 -11.61
C VAL A 162 0.80 6.05 -12.83
N LEU A 163 0.62 5.45 -14.02
CA LEU A 163 0.32 6.18 -15.25
C LEU A 163 -0.97 6.99 -15.14
N GLY A 164 -2.03 6.37 -14.65
CA GLY A 164 -3.32 7.04 -14.48
C GLY A 164 -3.22 8.21 -13.51
N PHE A 165 -2.56 8.02 -12.37
CA PHE A 165 -2.33 9.09 -11.39
C PHE A 165 -1.56 10.26 -12.00
N GLN A 166 -0.43 10.00 -12.69
CA GLN A 166 0.36 11.04 -13.35
C GLN A 166 -0.44 11.79 -14.41
N GLN A 167 -1.25 11.09 -15.21
CA GLN A 167 -2.13 11.73 -16.17
C GLN A 167 -3.17 12.64 -15.49
N HIS A 168 -3.73 12.22 -14.36
CA HIS A 168 -4.62 13.08 -13.58
C HIS A 168 -3.89 14.33 -13.06
N VAL A 169 -2.65 14.21 -12.57
CA VAL A 169 -1.85 15.39 -12.18
C VAL A 169 -1.66 16.35 -13.36
N LEU A 170 -1.27 15.85 -14.54
CA LEU A 170 -1.06 16.64 -15.75
C LEU A 170 -2.33 17.36 -16.22
N ASN A 171 -3.50 16.80 -15.97
CA ASN A 171 -4.77 17.45 -16.30
C ASN A 171 -5.07 18.66 -15.40
N TRP A 172 -4.43 18.76 -14.23
CA TRP A 172 -4.61 19.85 -13.26
C TRP A 172 -3.43 20.85 -13.24
N VAL A 173 -2.22 20.39 -13.53
CA VAL A 173 -1.01 21.22 -13.51
C VAL A 173 -0.69 21.68 -14.94
N PRO A 174 -0.71 22.99 -15.22
CA PRO A 174 -0.28 23.51 -16.51
C PRO A 174 1.17 23.13 -16.76
N VAL A 175 1.43 22.37 -17.81
CA VAL A 175 2.79 22.10 -18.25
C VAL A 175 3.18 23.17 -19.27
N ASP A 176 4.25 23.91 -19.01
CA ASP A 176 4.83 24.82 -19.99
C ASP A 176 5.29 24.00 -21.22
N PRO A 177 4.71 24.22 -22.41
CA PRO A 177 5.12 23.52 -23.63
C PRO A 177 6.60 23.68 -23.96
N ALA A 178 7.23 24.79 -23.54
CA ALA A 178 8.65 25.04 -23.74
C ALA A 178 9.56 24.14 -22.89
N LEU A 179 9.07 23.63 -21.76
CA LEU A 179 9.80 22.67 -20.91
C LEU A 179 9.78 21.25 -21.48
N ILE A 180 8.71 20.88 -22.19
CA ILE A 180 8.60 19.58 -22.88
C ILE A 180 9.55 19.52 -24.08
N ALA A 181 9.61 20.59 -24.88
CA ALA A 181 10.42 20.64 -26.11
C ALA A 181 11.93 20.57 -25.86
N ARG A 182 12.42 21.02 -24.69
CA ARG A 182 13.86 21.02 -24.35
C ARG A 182 14.41 19.66 -23.89
N ARG A 183 13.54 18.66 -23.65
CA ARG A 183 13.91 17.32 -23.17
C ARG A 183 13.77 16.22 -24.22
N ALA A 184 13.32 16.54 -25.43
CA ALA A 184 13.38 15.60 -26.54
C ALA A 184 14.85 15.41 -26.96
N PRO A 185 15.39 14.18 -26.98
CA PRO A 185 16.72 13.95 -27.50
C PRO A 185 16.75 14.37 -28.98
N SER A 186 17.75 15.18 -29.34
CA SER A 186 18.15 15.47 -30.72
C SER A 186 18.69 14.23 -31.41
#